data_AF-A0A960J1G3-F1
#
_entry.id   AF-A0A960J1G3-F1
#
_cell.length_a   1.000
_cell.length_b   1.000
_cell.length_c   1.000
_cell.angle_alpha   90.00
_cell.angle_beta   90.00
_cell.angle_gamma   90.00
#
_symmetry.space_group_name_H-M   'P 1'
#
loop_
_entity.id
_entity.type
_entity.pdbx_description
1 polymer ?
#
loop_
_entity_poly.entity_id
_entity_poly.type
_entity_poly.pdbx_seq_one_letter_code
_entity_poly.pdbx_strand_id
1 'polypeptide(L)'
;MLRFLVIVTVAYLGMVGLCAAFVAGVLYSLRRRNRVAATTRTPAPVTWLVSPRAPARMHRRLRNACTSARLAYSPTVGEAHPQLPDLAHSLEREAVLTDELLVAASVSPRPHRRRSLQPLQAQVAEIERLAQQIAHTARRAGPSALPQAADGLRDVADQLEALRQAQAEVDAVEQLAQGRVELTPDAARPGPVPPAMPSAPPAPPVQII
;
A
#
# COMPACT_ATOMS: atom_id res chain seq x y z
N MET A 1 42.60 29.34 -29.58
CA MET A 1 42.35 28.52 -28.36
C MET A 1 41.06 28.89 -27.64
N LEU A 2 40.81 30.17 -27.31
CA LEU A 2 39.58 30.59 -26.60
C LEU A 2 38.26 30.16 -27.29
N ARG A 3 38.13 30.39 -28.60
CA ARG A 3 36.94 29.98 -29.38
C ARG A 3 36.68 28.47 -29.34
N PHE A 4 37.75 27.67 -29.42
CA PHE A 4 37.65 26.22 -29.34
C PHE A 4 37.17 25.77 -27.95
N LEU A 5 37.72 26.36 -26.89
CA LEU A 5 37.30 26.10 -25.51
C LEU A 5 35.83 26.45 -25.28
N VAL A 6 35.36 27.60 -25.80
CA VAL A 6 33.94 27.99 -25.72
C VAL A 6 33.03 26.98 -26.43
N ILE A 7 33.38 26.54 -27.64
CA ILE A 7 32.59 25.56 -28.40
C ILE A 7 32.49 24.23 -27.63
N VAL A 8 33.60 23.72 -27.10
CA VAL A 8 33.62 22.47 -26.32
C VAL A 8 32.77 22.60 -25.07
N THR A 9 32.83 23.73 -24.37
CA THR A 9 32.06 23.96 -23.14
C THR A 9 30.55 24.02 -23.44
N VAL A 10 30.16 24.72 -24.50
CA VAL A 10 28.76 24.81 -24.93
C VAL A 10 28.24 23.45 -25.39
N ALA A 11 29.02 22.69 -26.16
CA ALA A 11 28.65 21.35 -26.60
C ALA A 11 28.48 20.39 -25.41
N TYR A 12 29.40 20.45 -24.43
CA TYR A 12 29.31 19.66 -23.20
C TYR A 12 28.06 20.01 -22.39
N LEU A 13 27.78 21.29 -22.17
CA LEU A 13 26.58 21.75 -21.45
C LEU A 13 25.29 21.34 -22.19
N GLY A 14 25.27 21.43 -23.52
CA GLY A 14 24.16 20.97 -24.35
C GLY A 14 23.92 19.47 -24.19
N MET A 15 24.98 18.66 -24.22
CA MET A 15 24.89 17.21 -24.00
C MET A 15 24.38 16.89 -22.59
N VAL A 16 24.92 17.54 -21.56
CA VAL A 16 24.46 17.36 -20.16
C VAL A 16 22.99 17.74 -20.02
N GLY A 17 22.55 18.84 -20.62
CA GLY A 17 21.15 19.27 -20.64
C GLY A 17 20.24 18.26 -21.33
N LEU A 18 20.66 17.71 -22.48
CA LEU A 18 19.89 16.70 -23.22
C LEU A 18 19.80 15.38 -22.44
N CYS A 19 20.89 14.93 -21.83
CA CYS A 19 20.88 13.76 -20.93
C CYS A 19 19.95 13.96 -19.73
N ALA A 20 19.99 15.13 -19.09
CA ALA A 20 19.13 15.44 -17.95
C ALA A 20 17.64 15.47 -18.35
N ALA A 21 17.31 16.09 -19.47
CA ALA A 21 15.95 16.13 -20.02
C ALA A 21 15.43 14.71 -20.35
N PHE A 22 16.28 13.88 -20.96
CA PHE A 22 15.96 12.49 -21.24
C PHE A 22 15.67 11.70 -19.96
N VAL A 23 16.55 11.77 -18.96
CA VAL A 23 16.37 11.09 -17.66
C VAL A 23 15.09 11.58 -16.97
N ALA A 24 14.84 12.90 -16.96
CA ALA A 24 13.62 13.47 -16.39
C ALA A 24 12.36 12.96 -17.11
N GLY A 25 12.38 12.89 -18.45
CA GLY A 25 11.30 12.34 -19.26
C GLY A 25 11.02 10.86 -18.98
N VAL A 26 12.08 10.04 -18.87
CA VAL A 26 11.94 8.62 -18.49
C VAL A 26 11.35 8.49 -17.09
N LEU A 27 11.87 9.23 -16.10
CA LEU A 27 11.34 9.18 -14.72
C LEU A 27 9.89 9.65 -14.64
N TYR A 28 9.51 10.69 -15.39
CA TYR A 28 8.14 11.16 -15.48
C TYR A 28 7.19 10.09 -16.06
N SER A 29 7.60 9.46 -17.16
CA SER A 29 6.85 8.37 -17.79
C SER A 29 6.71 7.16 -16.85
N LEU A 30 7.79 6.77 -16.17
CA LEU A 30 7.77 5.68 -15.19
C LEU A 30 6.88 6.00 -13.99
N ARG A 31 6.95 7.22 -13.45
CA ARG A 31 6.06 7.67 -12.35
C ARG A 31 4.60 7.70 -12.78
N ARG A 32 4.30 8.11 -14.01
CA ARG A 32 2.93 8.08 -14.56
C ARG A 32 2.44 6.65 -14.72
N ARG A 33 3.31 5.74 -15.18
CA ARG A 33 3.00 4.31 -15.24
C ARG A 33 2.86 3.70 -13.84
N ASN A 34 3.59 4.15 -12.83
CA ASN A 34 3.50 3.55 -11.48
C ASN A 34 2.20 3.88 -10.72
N ARG A 35 1.31 4.74 -11.26
CA ARG A 35 0.11 5.17 -10.53
C ARG A 35 -0.97 4.07 -10.51
N VAL A 36 -1.59 3.89 -9.34
CA VAL A 36 -2.77 3.02 -9.15
C VAL A 36 -4.03 3.72 -9.68
N ALA A 37 -4.28 4.96 -9.21
CA ALA A 37 -5.33 5.84 -9.70
C ALA A 37 -4.80 6.84 -10.75
N ALA A 38 -5.62 7.22 -11.74
CA ALA A 38 -5.21 8.20 -12.74
C ALA A 38 -5.01 9.61 -12.14
N THR A 39 -5.83 9.95 -11.15
CA THR A 39 -5.93 11.27 -10.51
C THR A 39 -4.96 11.43 -9.33
N THR A 40 -4.70 10.36 -8.57
CA THR A 40 -3.89 10.44 -7.34
C THR A 40 -2.42 10.06 -7.57
N ARG A 41 -1.50 10.78 -6.93
CA ARG A 41 -0.07 10.41 -6.91
C ARG A 41 0.11 9.25 -5.95
N THR A 42 0.76 8.17 -6.39
CA THR A 42 1.14 7.07 -5.48
C THR A 42 2.45 7.40 -4.74
N PRO A 43 2.58 7.04 -3.46
CA PRO A 43 3.86 7.08 -2.76
C PRO A 43 4.78 5.90 -3.10
N ALA A 44 4.34 4.95 -3.95
CA ALA A 44 5.10 3.76 -4.29
C ALA A 44 6.43 4.09 -5.00
N PRO A 45 7.55 3.50 -4.55
CA PRO A 45 8.85 3.76 -5.16
C PRO A 45 8.92 3.16 -6.57
N VAL A 46 9.55 3.88 -7.50
CA VAL A 46 9.65 3.49 -8.92
C VAL A 46 10.36 2.14 -9.11
N THR A 47 11.20 1.74 -8.15
CA THR A 47 11.89 0.44 -8.14
C THR A 47 10.93 -0.75 -8.08
N TRP A 48 9.68 -0.56 -7.65
CA TRP A 48 8.67 -1.61 -7.62
C TRP A 48 8.20 -2.08 -9.00
N LEU A 49 8.41 -1.28 -10.05
CA LEU A 49 8.09 -1.69 -11.42
C LEU A 49 8.84 -2.97 -11.82
N VAL A 50 10.07 -3.13 -11.35
CA VAL A 50 10.97 -4.26 -11.69
C VAL A 50 11.25 -5.20 -10.53
N SER A 51 11.00 -4.79 -9.29
CA SER A 51 11.28 -5.62 -8.10
C SER A 51 10.40 -6.88 -8.03
N PRO A 52 10.96 -8.07 -7.72
CA PRO A 52 10.19 -9.29 -7.52
C PRO A 52 9.60 -9.42 -6.10
N ARG A 53 9.85 -8.45 -5.21
CA ARG A 53 9.42 -8.53 -3.81
C ARG A 53 7.89 -8.53 -3.67
N ALA A 54 7.40 -9.17 -2.61
CA ALA A 54 5.96 -9.28 -2.29
C ALA A 54 5.18 -7.95 -2.38
N PRO A 55 5.61 -6.83 -1.75
CA PRO A 55 4.89 -5.57 -1.87
C PRO A 55 4.80 -5.05 -3.31
N ALA A 56 5.89 -5.14 -4.07
CA ALA A 56 5.91 -4.75 -5.49
C ALA A 56 4.95 -5.59 -6.35
N ARG A 57 4.80 -6.89 -6.04
CA ARG A 57 3.81 -7.75 -6.72
C ARG A 57 2.38 -7.33 -6.40
N MET A 58 2.07 -7.05 -5.14
CA MET A 58 0.75 -6.61 -4.70
C MET A 58 0.37 -5.26 -5.33
N HIS A 59 1.29 -4.29 -5.35
CA HIS A 59 1.10 -3.00 -6.02
C HIS A 59 0.77 -3.17 -7.52
N ARG A 60 1.52 -4.03 -8.24
CA ARG A 60 1.23 -4.32 -9.65
C ARG A 60 -0.15 -4.97 -9.84
N ARG A 61 -0.58 -5.85 -8.92
CA ARG A 61 -1.93 -6.44 -8.94
C ARG A 61 -3.02 -5.39 -8.74
N LEU A 62 -2.88 -4.52 -7.72
CA LEU A 62 -3.80 -3.39 -7.49
C LEU A 62 -3.90 -2.50 -8.73
N ARG A 63 -2.77 -2.10 -9.29
CA ARG A 63 -2.73 -1.29 -10.51
C ARG A 63 -3.44 -1.97 -11.68
N ASN A 64 -3.23 -3.27 -11.87
CA ASN A 64 -3.90 -4.04 -12.91
C ASN A 64 -5.41 -4.09 -12.66
N ALA A 65 -5.85 -4.36 -11.43
CA ALA A 65 -7.26 -4.36 -11.03
C ALA A 65 -7.94 -3.02 -11.32
N CYS A 66 -7.36 -1.89 -10.89
CA CYS A 66 -7.90 -0.56 -11.19
C CYS A 66 -7.91 -0.27 -12.69
N THR A 67 -6.89 -0.72 -13.42
CA THR A 67 -6.84 -0.55 -14.88
C THR A 67 -7.94 -1.37 -15.57
N SER A 68 -8.18 -2.60 -15.14
CA SER A 68 -9.28 -3.43 -15.64
C SER A 68 -10.65 -2.83 -15.34
N ALA A 69 -10.85 -2.30 -14.13
CA ALA A 69 -12.08 -1.58 -13.78
C ALA A 69 -12.25 -0.33 -14.65
N ARG A 70 -11.19 0.47 -14.86
CA ARG A 70 -11.22 1.65 -15.74
C ARG A 70 -11.58 1.35 -17.18
N LEU A 71 -10.94 0.33 -17.75
CA LEU A 71 -11.21 -0.06 -19.14
C LEU A 71 -12.65 -0.55 -19.32
N ALA A 72 -13.27 -1.04 -18.25
CA ALA A 72 -14.64 -1.54 -18.29
C ALA A 72 -15.70 -0.42 -18.39
N TYR A 73 -15.46 0.77 -17.85
CA TYR A 73 -16.44 1.88 -17.87
C TYR A 73 -16.17 2.93 -18.96
N SER A 74 -15.67 2.53 -20.14
CA SER A 74 -15.55 3.42 -21.32
C SER A 74 -16.80 4.32 -21.46
N PRO A 75 -16.70 5.60 -21.90
CA PRO A 75 -17.83 6.54 -21.94
C PRO A 75 -19.09 5.98 -22.62
N THR A 76 -18.89 5.12 -23.63
CA THR A 76 -19.95 4.41 -24.36
C THR A 76 -20.73 3.39 -23.50
N VAL A 77 -20.12 2.83 -22.45
CA VAL A 77 -20.72 1.91 -21.48
C VAL A 77 -21.38 2.66 -20.32
N GLY A 78 -20.84 3.82 -19.96
CA GLY A 78 -21.36 4.67 -18.88
C GLY A 78 -22.79 5.17 -19.13
N GLU A 79 -23.17 5.39 -20.38
CA GLU A 79 -24.57 5.74 -20.75
C GLU A 79 -25.55 4.62 -20.41
N ALA A 80 -25.13 3.35 -20.51
CA ALA A 80 -25.98 2.21 -20.19
C ALA A 80 -26.10 1.97 -18.68
N HIS A 81 -25.08 2.36 -17.89
CA HIS A 81 -24.99 2.08 -16.46
C HIS A 81 -24.37 3.28 -15.71
N PRO A 82 -25.19 4.25 -15.26
CA PRO A 82 -24.69 5.47 -14.64
C PRO A 82 -23.95 5.25 -13.31
N GLN A 83 -24.12 4.08 -12.67
CA GLN A 83 -23.48 3.74 -11.39
C GLN A 83 -22.05 3.19 -11.54
N LEU A 84 -21.66 2.73 -12.73
CA LEU A 84 -20.33 2.14 -12.98
C LEU A 84 -19.17 3.11 -12.69
N PRO A 85 -19.21 4.38 -13.15
CA PRO A 85 -18.13 5.34 -12.90
C PRO A 85 -17.91 5.59 -11.40
N ASP A 86 -18.99 5.80 -10.63
CA ASP A 86 -18.90 6.07 -9.19
C ASP A 86 -18.34 4.87 -8.42
N LEU A 87 -18.75 3.67 -8.80
CA LEU A 87 -18.25 2.42 -8.22
C LEU A 87 -16.76 2.21 -8.55
N ALA A 88 -16.34 2.48 -9.79
CA ALA A 88 -14.95 2.39 -10.19
C ALA A 88 -14.08 3.42 -9.47
N HIS A 89 -14.55 4.67 -9.33
CA HIS A 89 -13.86 5.69 -8.53
C HIS A 89 -13.77 5.32 -7.05
N SER A 90 -14.80 4.69 -6.50
CA SER A 90 -14.81 4.20 -5.13
C SER A 90 -13.82 3.06 -4.91
N LEU A 91 -13.69 2.15 -5.88
CA LEU A 91 -12.67 1.11 -5.89
C LEU A 91 -11.25 1.69 -6.04
N GLU A 92 -11.07 2.72 -6.88
CA GLU A 92 -9.78 3.39 -7.04
C GLU A 92 -9.32 4.08 -5.75
N ARG A 93 -10.23 4.76 -5.03
CA ARG A 93 -9.94 5.36 -3.73
C ARG A 93 -9.47 4.30 -2.73
N GLU A 94 -10.18 3.18 -2.68
CA GLU A 94 -9.85 2.05 -1.81
C GLU A 94 -8.48 1.44 -2.12
N ALA A 95 -8.20 1.25 -3.41
CA ALA A 95 -6.92 0.74 -3.87
C ALA A 95 -5.76 1.70 -3.57
N VAL A 96 -6.00 3.02 -3.59
CA VAL A 96 -4.98 4.02 -3.19
C VAL A 96 -4.68 3.92 -1.71
N LEU A 97 -5.70 3.88 -0.84
CA LEU A 97 -5.51 3.73 0.61
C LEU A 97 -4.74 2.44 0.93
N THR A 98 -5.13 1.33 0.31
CA THR A 98 -4.44 0.04 0.46
C THR A 98 -2.99 0.12 -0.02
N ASP A 99 -2.70 0.84 -1.12
CA ASP A 99 -1.33 1.05 -1.62
C ASP A 99 -0.48 1.89 -0.66
N GLU A 100 -1.06 2.91 -0.04
CA GLU A 100 -0.38 3.74 0.96
C GLU A 100 0.04 2.91 2.19
N LEU A 101 -0.88 2.08 2.71
CA LEU A 101 -0.60 1.14 3.80
C LEU A 101 0.48 0.13 3.41
N LEU A 102 0.47 -0.31 2.15
CA LEU A 102 1.44 -1.25 1.61
C LEU A 102 2.85 -0.64 1.50
N VAL A 103 2.93 0.64 1.13
CA VAL A 103 4.17 1.42 1.15
C VAL A 103 4.67 1.58 2.58
N ALA A 104 3.80 1.96 3.53
CA ALA A 104 4.17 2.07 4.94
C ALA A 104 4.72 0.75 5.50
N ALA A 105 4.00 -0.36 5.27
CA ALA A 105 4.41 -1.70 5.69
C ALA A 105 5.76 -2.14 5.07
N SER A 106 6.07 -1.68 3.84
CA SER A 106 7.29 -2.07 3.13
C SER A 106 8.57 -1.54 3.77
N VAL A 107 8.48 -0.41 4.48
CA VAL A 107 9.61 0.25 5.15
C VAL A 107 9.87 -0.38 6.53
N SER A 108 8.87 -1.03 7.14
CA SER A 108 8.97 -1.65 8.46
C SER A 108 10.03 -2.77 8.56
N PRO A 109 10.63 -3.01 9.75
CA PRO A 109 11.58 -4.10 9.96
C PRO A 109 11.02 -5.47 9.56
N ARG A 110 11.88 -6.39 9.09
CA ARG A 110 11.48 -7.71 8.53
C ARG A 110 10.44 -8.51 9.33
N PRO A 111 10.54 -8.67 10.67
CA PRO A 111 9.56 -9.46 11.42
C PRO A 111 8.17 -8.80 11.43
N HIS A 112 8.13 -7.48 11.62
CA HIS A 112 6.89 -6.69 11.60
C HIS A 112 6.28 -6.64 10.20
N ARG A 113 7.12 -6.45 9.18
CA ARG A 113 6.70 -6.39 7.77
C ARG A 113 5.89 -7.60 7.33
N ARG A 114 6.30 -8.83 7.67
CA ARG A 114 5.54 -10.03 7.27
C ARG A 114 4.16 -10.07 7.92
N ARG A 115 4.06 -9.67 9.19
CA ARG A 115 2.78 -9.60 9.92
C ARG A 115 1.86 -8.53 9.33
N SER A 116 2.39 -7.34 9.05
CA SER A 116 1.62 -6.24 8.44
C SER A 116 1.19 -6.52 6.99
N LEU A 117 2.00 -7.26 6.21
CA LEU A 117 1.68 -7.57 4.82
C LEU A 117 0.60 -8.65 4.64
N GLN A 118 0.41 -9.54 5.60
CA GLN A 118 -0.58 -10.62 5.49
C GLN A 118 -2.03 -10.10 5.34
N PRO A 119 -2.55 -9.21 6.21
CA PRO A 119 -3.91 -8.69 6.04
C PRO A 119 -4.06 -7.87 4.75
N LEU A 120 -3.04 -7.08 4.39
CA LEU A 120 -3.03 -6.32 3.14
C LEU A 120 -3.11 -7.23 1.90
N GLN A 121 -2.52 -8.42 1.95
CA GLN A 121 -2.63 -9.38 0.85
C GLN A 121 -4.07 -9.82 0.60
N ALA A 122 -4.84 -10.04 1.67
CA ALA A 122 -6.26 -10.40 1.57
C ALA A 122 -7.08 -9.23 1.00
N GLN A 123 -6.85 -8.02 1.49
CA GLN A 123 -7.51 -6.81 0.96
C GLN A 123 -7.22 -6.60 -0.53
N VAL A 124 -5.96 -6.76 -0.95
CA VAL A 124 -5.58 -6.66 -2.38
C VAL A 124 -6.30 -7.71 -3.22
N ALA A 125 -6.43 -8.95 -2.72
CA ALA A 125 -7.15 -10.00 -3.43
C ALA A 125 -8.64 -9.69 -3.54
N GLU A 126 -9.23 -9.08 -2.52
CA GLU A 126 -10.63 -8.68 -2.52
C GLU A 126 -10.89 -7.53 -3.50
N ILE A 127 -10.06 -6.48 -3.48
CA ILE A 127 -10.14 -5.39 -4.47
C ILE A 127 -9.99 -5.92 -5.90
N GLU A 128 -9.11 -6.89 -6.13
CA GLU A 128 -8.96 -7.54 -7.42
C GLU A 128 -10.23 -8.30 -7.83
N ARG A 129 -10.85 -9.04 -6.91
CA ARG A 129 -12.12 -9.74 -7.15
C ARG A 129 -13.24 -8.76 -7.50
N LEU A 130 -13.38 -7.67 -6.75
CA LEU A 130 -14.39 -6.64 -7.01
C LEU A 130 -14.15 -5.96 -8.37
N ALA A 131 -12.91 -5.62 -8.70
CA ALA A 131 -12.57 -5.06 -10.00
C ALA A 131 -12.90 -6.00 -11.17
N GLN A 132 -12.65 -7.31 -11.00
CA GLN A 132 -13.02 -8.32 -11.98
C GLN A 132 -14.55 -8.43 -12.12
N GLN A 133 -15.29 -8.35 -11.01
CA GLN A 133 -16.75 -8.35 -11.01
C GLN A 133 -17.31 -7.13 -11.74
N ILE A 134 -16.81 -5.93 -11.47
CA ILE A 134 -17.16 -4.70 -12.21
C ILE A 134 -16.89 -4.88 -13.70
N ALA A 135 -15.70 -5.35 -14.06
CA ALA A 135 -15.33 -5.56 -15.45
C ALA A 135 -16.17 -6.63 -16.15
N HIS A 136 -16.59 -7.66 -15.42
CA HIS A 136 -17.46 -8.71 -15.94
C HIS A 136 -18.89 -8.22 -16.14
N THR A 137 -19.45 -7.49 -15.18
CA THR A 137 -20.78 -6.88 -15.26
C THR A 137 -20.86 -5.87 -16.40
N ALA A 138 -19.86 -4.99 -16.52
CA ALA A 138 -19.78 -4.02 -17.61
C ALA A 138 -19.67 -4.66 -19.01
N ARG A 139 -19.03 -5.83 -19.14
CA ARG A 139 -18.98 -6.57 -20.42
C ARG A 139 -20.28 -7.30 -20.74
N ARG A 140 -21.01 -7.78 -19.73
CA ARG A 140 -22.29 -8.49 -19.89
C ARG A 140 -23.49 -7.56 -20.04
N ALA A 141 -23.32 -6.30 -19.68
CA ALA A 141 -24.26 -5.19 -19.84
C ALA A 141 -24.56 -4.88 -21.32
N GLY A 142 -25.20 -5.82 -22.03
CA GLY A 142 -25.97 -5.53 -23.22
C GLY A 142 -27.35 -4.94 -22.85
N PRO A 143 -28.11 -4.38 -23.82
CA PRO A 143 -29.39 -3.71 -23.55
C PRO A 143 -30.43 -4.55 -22.79
N SER A 144 -30.36 -5.89 -22.90
CA SER A 144 -31.30 -6.82 -22.29
C SER A 144 -30.92 -7.29 -20.87
N ALA A 145 -29.71 -6.98 -20.38
CA ALA A 145 -29.19 -7.49 -19.11
C ALA A 145 -29.21 -6.45 -17.96
N LEU A 146 -29.89 -5.32 -18.16
CA LEU A 146 -29.88 -4.16 -17.25
C LEU A 146 -30.27 -4.49 -15.79
N PRO A 147 -31.33 -5.27 -15.49
CA PRO A 147 -31.71 -5.53 -14.09
C PRO A 147 -30.66 -6.35 -13.34
N GLN A 148 -30.18 -7.44 -13.96
CA GLN A 148 -29.18 -8.32 -13.35
C GLN A 148 -27.81 -7.63 -13.19
N ALA A 149 -27.46 -6.75 -14.11
CA ALA A 149 -26.26 -5.93 -14.00
C ALA A 149 -26.37 -4.91 -12.86
N ALA A 150 -27.53 -4.27 -12.67
CA ALA A 150 -27.75 -3.34 -11.58
C ALA A 150 -27.65 -4.02 -10.20
N ASP A 151 -28.23 -5.21 -10.03
CA ASP A 151 -28.13 -5.96 -8.77
C ASP A 151 -26.69 -6.38 -8.49
N GLY A 152 -25.96 -6.88 -9.49
CA GLY A 152 -24.55 -7.22 -9.32
C GLY A 152 -23.65 -6.02 -9.01
N LEU A 153 -24.00 -4.80 -9.42
CA LEU A 153 -23.29 -3.58 -9.06
C LEU A 153 -23.62 -3.11 -7.64
N ARG A 154 -24.86 -3.29 -7.19
CA ARG A 154 -25.27 -3.05 -5.80
C ARG A 154 -24.50 -3.97 -4.85
N ASP A 155 -24.40 -5.25 -5.17
CA ASP A 155 -23.61 -6.21 -4.39
C ASP A 155 -22.14 -5.78 -4.24
N VAL A 156 -21.54 -5.25 -5.32
CA VAL A 156 -20.17 -4.72 -5.27
C VAL A 156 -20.08 -3.46 -4.42
N ALA A 157 -21.08 -2.57 -4.49
CA ALA A 157 -21.13 -1.37 -3.65
C ALA A 157 -21.21 -1.73 -2.17
N ASP A 158 -22.07 -2.68 -1.81
CA ASP A 158 -22.23 -3.18 -0.45
C ASP A 158 -20.94 -3.85 0.06
N GLN A 159 -20.26 -4.63 -0.79
CA GLN A 159 -18.98 -5.25 -0.45
C GLN A 159 -17.86 -4.22 -0.25
N LEU A 160 -17.81 -3.16 -1.06
CA LEU A 160 -16.88 -2.06 -0.87
C LEU A 160 -17.13 -1.31 0.44
N GLU A 161 -18.40 -1.08 0.79
CA GLU A 161 -18.75 -0.41 2.05
C GLU A 161 -18.42 -1.28 3.26
N ALA A 162 -18.73 -2.57 3.21
CA ALA A 162 -18.34 -3.52 4.24
C ALA A 162 -16.81 -3.56 4.44
N LEU A 163 -16.04 -3.48 3.35
CA LEU A 163 -14.57 -3.44 3.43
C LEU A 163 -14.06 -2.16 4.11
N ARG A 164 -14.64 -1.00 3.80
CA ARG A 164 -14.31 0.26 4.49
C ARG A 164 -14.67 0.23 5.96
N GLN A 165 -15.85 -0.30 6.29
CA GLN A 165 -16.28 -0.42 7.68
C GLN A 165 -15.30 -1.32 8.45
N ALA A 166 -14.93 -2.47 7.88
CA ALA A 166 -13.96 -3.37 8.50
C ALA A 166 -12.59 -2.70 8.73
N GLN A 167 -12.13 -1.86 7.79
CA GLN A 167 -10.90 -1.08 7.98
C GLN A 167 -11.05 -0.04 9.09
N ALA A 168 -12.15 0.70 9.12
CA ALA A 168 -12.41 1.70 10.15
C ALA A 168 -12.48 1.07 11.56
N GLU A 169 -13.06 -0.13 11.68
CA GLU A 169 -13.07 -0.90 12.92
C GLU A 169 -11.67 -1.32 13.36
N VAL A 170 -10.83 -1.79 12.41
CA VAL A 170 -9.43 -2.15 12.70
C VAL A 170 -8.63 -0.94 13.16
N ASP A 171 -8.77 0.20 12.47
CA ASP A 171 -8.09 1.45 12.82
C ASP A 171 -8.53 1.95 14.20
N ALA A 172 -9.82 1.86 14.53
CA ALA A 172 -10.35 2.23 15.84
C ALA A 172 -9.79 1.33 16.95
N VAL A 173 -9.71 0.01 16.74
CA VAL A 173 -9.11 -0.93 17.69
C VAL A 173 -7.62 -0.66 17.87
N GLU A 174 -6.90 -0.36 16.80
CA GLU A 174 -5.48 -0.02 16.86
C GLU A 174 -5.24 1.28 17.64
N GLN A 175 -6.04 2.31 17.41
CA GLN A 175 -5.97 3.58 18.17
C GLN A 175 -6.24 3.37 19.66
N LEU A 176 -7.25 2.56 20.01
CA LEU A 176 -7.55 2.21 21.41
C LEU A 176 -6.41 1.43 22.07
N ALA A 177 -5.77 0.52 21.33
CA ALA A 177 -4.62 -0.22 21.81
C ALA A 177 -3.40 0.70 22.02
N GLN A 178 -3.12 1.61 21.09
CA GLN A 178 -2.02 2.57 21.18
C GLN A 178 -2.23 3.59 22.32
N GLY A 179 -3.45 4.12 22.48
CA GLY A 179 -3.79 5.03 23.58
C GLY A 179 -3.75 4.36 24.96
N ARG A 180 -3.93 3.04 25.05
CA ARG A 180 -3.75 2.27 26.29
C ARG A 180 -2.28 2.03 26.64
N VAL A 181 -1.36 2.11 25.68
CA VAL A 181 0.09 1.88 25.88
C VAL A 181 0.82 3.14 26.39
N GLU A 182 0.16 4.30 26.43
CA GLU A 182 0.79 5.55 26.89
C GLU A 182 0.74 5.78 28.43
N LEU A 183 0.27 4.79 29.21
CA LEU A 183 0.34 4.83 30.67
C LEU A 183 1.47 3.93 31.19
N THR A 184 2.47 4.61 31.78
CA THR A 184 3.57 4.15 32.63
C THR A 184 4.98 3.98 32.02
N PRO A 185 5.65 5.08 31.62
CA PRO A 185 7.09 5.20 31.67
C PRO A 185 7.61 5.81 32.99
N ASP A 186 6.89 5.65 34.12
CA ASP A 186 7.30 6.18 35.44
C ASP A 186 7.17 5.15 36.58
N ALA A 187 7.54 3.90 36.32
CA ALA A 187 7.70 2.86 37.36
C ALA A 187 9.07 2.15 37.27
N ALA A 188 10.07 2.81 36.70
CA ALA A 188 11.47 2.41 36.76
C ALA A 188 12.29 3.40 37.60
N ARG A 189 11.77 3.82 38.76
CA ARG A 189 12.66 4.16 39.87
C ARG A 189 13.22 2.83 40.40
N PRO A 190 14.54 2.60 40.38
CA PRO A 190 15.12 1.48 41.09
C PRO A 190 14.75 1.62 42.57
N GLY A 191 13.95 0.68 43.07
CA GLY A 191 13.65 0.59 44.49
C GLY A 191 14.94 0.46 45.31
N PRO A 192 14.96 0.95 46.55
CA PRO A 192 16.13 0.86 47.41
C PRO A 192 16.59 -0.60 47.52
N VAL A 193 17.87 -0.81 47.22
CA VAL A 193 18.55 -2.10 47.34
C VAL A 193 18.30 -2.65 48.76
N PRO A 194 17.70 -3.85 48.91
CA PRO A 194 17.53 -4.45 50.23
C PRO A 194 18.90 -4.70 50.87
N PRO A 195 19.06 -4.44 52.18
CA PRO A 195 20.33 -4.63 52.87
C PRO A 195 20.76 -6.10 52.78
N ALA A 196 22.03 -6.30 52.39
CA ALA A 196 22.66 -7.61 52.27
C ALA A 196 22.48 -8.41 53.56
N MET A 197 21.84 -9.58 53.46
CA MET A 197 21.80 -10.52 54.57
C MET A 197 23.20 -11.09 54.83
N PRO A 198 23.63 -11.22 56.10
CA PRO A 198 24.91 -11.80 56.46
C PRO A 198 25.00 -13.27 56.04
N SER A 199 26.13 -13.60 55.41
CA SER A 199 26.51 -14.93 54.94
C SER A 199 26.45 -15.99 56.05
N ALA A 200 25.83 -17.13 55.73
CA ALA A 200 25.77 -18.31 56.60
C ALA A 200 27.17 -18.90 56.89
N PRO A 201 27.42 -19.42 58.11
CA PRO A 201 28.70 -20.01 58.49
C PRO A 201 28.95 -21.38 57.83
N PRO A 202 30.22 -21.76 57.60
CA PRO A 202 30.58 -23.00 56.92
C PRO A 202 30.30 -24.25 57.75
N ALA A 203 29.83 -25.30 57.08
CA ALA A 203 29.50 -26.61 57.67
C ALA A 203 30.76 -27.37 58.15
N PRO A 204 30.66 -28.19 59.23
CA PRO A 204 31.79 -28.95 59.74
C PRO A 204 32.16 -30.16 58.84
N PRO A 205 33.42 -30.62 58.91
CA PRO A 205 33.92 -31.68 58.04
C PRO A 205 33.35 -33.06 58.42
N VAL A 206 32.94 -33.79 57.39
CA VAL A 206 32.52 -35.19 57.47
C VAL A 206 33.75 -36.07 57.72
N GLN A 207 33.80 -36.76 58.88
CA GLN A 207 34.78 -37.82 59.13
C GLN A 207 34.34 -39.10 58.42
N ILE A 208 35.19 -39.61 57.54
CA ILE A 208 35.05 -40.92 56.89
C ILE A 208 35.90 -41.90 57.72
N ILE A 209 35.27 -42.99 58.16
CA ILE A 209 35.88 -44.14 58.83
C ILE A 209 36.49 -45.06 57.78
#